data_AF-A0A7J0DI92-F1
#
_entry.id   AF-A0A7J0DI92-F1
#
_cell.length_a   1.000
_cell.length_b   1.000
_cell.length_c   1.000
_cell.angle_alpha   90.00
_cell.angle_beta   90.00
_cell.angle_gamma   90.00
#
_symmetry.space_group_name_H-M   'P 1'
#
loop_
_entity.id
_entity.type
_entity.pdbx_description
1 polymer ?
#
loop_
_entity_poly.entity_id
_entity_poly.type
_entity_poly.pdbx_seq_one_letter_code
_entity_poly.pdbx_strand_id
1 'polypeptide(L)'
;MEKELLGFESIDLSRPNIVNELKIFLQNHQLPLGRDSQNGITEMGSVGHSCEKSVDLLSQYMNYRVNGPCPDDWSLAQKLILRGCEPLPRRRCFAKAIPKVGLYSFPISLWKNVSDKVLS
;
A
#
# COMPACT_ATOMS: atom_id res chain seq x y z
N MET A 1 0.69 4.34 25.03
CA MET A 1 2.13 4.16 24.78
C MET A 1 2.44 5.13 23.65
N GLU A 2 3.20 6.18 23.99
CA GLU A 2 3.52 7.43 23.26
C GLU A 2 2.49 8.03 22.29
N LYS A 3 1.81 9.09 22.76
CA LYS A 3 0.78 9.84 22.03
C LYS A 3 1.32 11.01 21.21
N GLU A 4 2.59 11.38 21.37
CA GLU A 4 3.19 12.53 20.69
C GLU A 4 4.66 12.23 20.42
N LEU A 5 4.98 11.88 19.18
CA LEU A 5 6.35 12.02 18.68
C LEU A 5 6.47 13.45 18.15
N LEU A 6 6.95 14.34 19.01
CA LEU A 6 7.43 15.68 18.62
C LEU A 6 6.37 16.57 17.92
N GLY A 7 5.11 16.51 18.37
CA GLY A 7 4.04 17.43 17.93
C GLY A 7 3.27 17.00 16.68
N PHE A 8 3.54 15.80 16.14
CA PHE A 8 2.70 15.20 15.11
C PHE A 8 1.70 14.23 15.74
N GLU A 9 0.40 14.51 15.56
CA GLU A 9 -0.67 13.58 15.96
C GLU A 9 -0.52 12.26 15.18
N SER A 10 -0.33 11.14 15.88
CA SER A 10 -0.29 9.82 15.29
C SER A 10 -1.67 9.17 15.33
N ILE A 11 -1.95 8.28 14.38
CA ILE A 11 -3.24 7.57 14.35
C ILE A 11 -3.31 6.63 15.57
N ASP A 12 -4.27 6.86 16.46
CA ASP A 12 -4.47 6.01 17.64
C ASP A 12 -5.00 4.62 17.22
N LEU A 13 -4.10 3.63 17.25
CA LEU A 13 -4.37 2.23 16.91
C LEU A 13 -5.29 1.51 17.93
N SER A 14 -5.58 2.16 19.06
CA SER A 14 -6.46 1.65 20.13
C SER A 14 -7.93 1.90 19.85
N ARG A 15 -8.26 2.70 18.82
CA ARG A 15 -9.65 3.03 18.48
C ARG A 15 -10.44 1.75 18.13
N PRO A 16 -11.69 1.62 18.62
CA PRO A 16 -12.57 0.55 18.17
C PRO A 16 -12.84 0.72 16.66
N ASN A 17 -12.92 -0.39 15.91
CA ASN A 17 -13.09 -0.47 14.44
C ASN A 17 -11.83 -0.44 13.55
N ILE A 18 -10.62 -0.43 14.09
CA ILE A 18 -9.41 -0.55 13.26
C ILE A 18 -9.18 -2.02 12.86
N VAL A 19 -9.21 -2.29 11.55
CA VAL A 19 -8.96 -3.61 10.95
C VAL A 19 -7.50 -4.04 11.12
N ASN A 20 -7.26 -5.37 11.21
CA ASN A 20 -5.93 -5.91 11.51
C ASN A 20 -4.87 -5.55 10.46
N GLU A 21 -5.21 -5.60 9.17
CA GLU A 21 -4.30 -5.21 8.09
C GLU A 21 -3.89 -3.73 8.17
N LEU A 22 -4.77 -2.86 8.67
CA LEU A 22 -4.44 -1.46 8.89
C LEU A 22 -3.47 -1.27 10.07
N LYS A 23 -3.63 -2.03 11.15
CA LYS A 23 -2.70 -1.99 12.30
C LYS A 23 -1.28 -2.36 11.89
N ILE A 24 -1.13 -3.40 11.08
CA ILE A 24 0.17 -3.84 10.57
C ILE A 24 0.78 -2.76 9.68
N PHE A 25 -0.02 -2.15 8.81
CA PHE A 25 0.46 -1.12 7.90
C PHE A 25 0.87 0.18 8.62
N LEU A 26 0.11 0.62 9.62
CA LEU A 26 0.38 1.83 10.38
C LEU A 26 1.51 1.67 11.41
N GLN A 27 2.12 0.48 11.52
CA GLN A 27 3.27 0.29 12.38
C GLN A 27 4.41 1.21 11.93
N ASN A 28 4.99 1.95 12.88
CA ASN A 28 6.10 2.83 12.58
C ASN A 28 7.32 2.03 12.14
N HIS A 29 8.03 2.57 11.15
CA HIS A 29 9.27 1.99 10.64
C HIS A 29 10.44 2.90 11.00
N GLN A 30 11.57 2.30 11.36
CA GLN A 30 12.80 3.04 11.60
C GLN A 30 13.27 3.72 10.31
N LEU A 31 13.79 4.93 10.45
CA LEU A 31 14.35 5.66 9.32
C LEU A 31 15.59 4.95 8.80
N PRO A 32 15.71 4.74 7.47
CA PRO A 32 16.82 3.99 6.88
C PRO A 32 18.17 4.68 7.08
N LEU A 33 18.18 5.99 7.30
CA LEU A 33 19.39 6.80 7.52
C LEU A 33 19.63 7.11 9.02
N GLY A 34 18.84 6.52 9.92
CA GLY A 34 18.93 6.81 11.35
C GLY A 34 18.25 8.12 11.76
N ARG A 35 18.71 8.71 12.86
CA ARG A 35 18.08 9.88 13.49
C ARG A 35 18.25 11.12 12.62
N ASP A 36 17.14 11.80 12.33
CA ASP A 36 17.17 13.08 11.63
C ASP A 36 17.82 14.17 12.48
N SER A 37 18.66 15.01 11.88
CA SER A 37 19.44 16.05 12.60
C SER A 37 18.61 17.29 12.93
N GLN A 38 17.56 17.57 12.16
CA GLN A 38 16.71 18.75 12.34
C GLN A 38 15.64 18.49 13.41
N ASN A 39 14.94 17.37 13.26
CA ASN A 39 13.74 17.08 14.03
C ASN A 39 14.03 16.06 15.14
N GLY A 40 15.13 15.31 15.04
CA GLY A 40 15.47 14.27 16.01
C GLY A 40 14.63 12.99 15.90
N ILE A 41 13.75 12.88 14.88
CA ILE A 41 12.91 11.70 14.63
C ILE A 41 13.76 10.49 14.24
N THR A 42 13.36 9.31 14.71
CA THR A 42 14.03 8.02 14.41
C THR A 42 13.13 7.06 13.64
N GLU A 43 11.84 7.35 13.59
CA GLU A 43 10.81 6.51 13.00
C GLU A 43 9.79 7.36 12.24
N MET A 44 9.14 6.77 11.25
CA MET A 44 8.11 7.43 10.47
C MET A 44 6.95 6.48 10.18
N GLY A 45 5.74 7.04 10.16
CA GLY A 45 4.53 6.34 9.78
C GLY A 45 4.43 6.12 8.27
N SER A 46 3.66 5.12 7.86
CA SER A 46 3.54 4.72 6.44
C SER A 46 2.50 5.52 5.63
N VAL A 47 1.75 6.44 6.26
CA VAL A 47 0.80 7.37 5.60
C VAL A 47 1.10 8.82 5.98
N GLY A 48 0.69 9.74 5.11
CA GLY A 48 0.71 11.17 5.41
C GLY A 48 -0.16 11.55 6.61
N HIS A 49 0.28 12.56 7.35
CA HIS A 49 -0.37 13.07 8.57
C HIS A 49 -1.83 13.49 8.35
N SER A 50 -2.13 14.08 7.19
CA SER A 50 -3.50 14.48 6.81
C SER A 50 -4.49 13.31 6.82
N CYS A 51 -4.01 12.08 6.73
CA CYS A 51 -4.85 10.89 6.74
C CYS A 51 -5.51 10.59 8.09
N GLU A 52 -5.02 11.18 9.18
CA GLU A 52 -5.59 10.96 10.52
C GLU A 52 -7.08 11.31 10.59
N LYS A 53 -7.51 12.33 9.83
CA LYS A 53 -8.91 12.75 9.73
C LYS A 53 -9.79 11.82 8.89
N SER A 54 -9.17 10.83 8.23
CA SER A 54 -9.82 9.91 7.29
C SER A 54 -9.61 8.44 7.68
N VAL A 55 -9.30 8.16 8.95
CA VAL A 55 -9.03 6.81 9.47
C VAL A 55 -10.19 5.83 9.26
N ASP A 56 -11.44 6.31 9.30
CA ASP A 56 -12.61 5.46 9.03
C ASP A 56 -12.64 4.97 7.58
N LEU A 57 -12.38 5.87 6.63
CA LEU A 57 -12.27 5.53 5.21
C LEU A 57 -11.07 4.62 4.94
N LEU A 58 -9.96 4.85 5.65
CA LEU A 58 -8.76 4.03 5.55
C LEU A 58 -9.01 2.63 6.11
N SER A 59 -9.77 2.51 7.20
CA SER A 59 -10.18 1.23 7.79
C SER A 59 -11.11 0.48 6.85
N GLN A 60 -12.04 1.18 6.19
CA GLN A 60 -12.88 0.60 5.15
C GLN A 60 -12.05 0.11 3.95
N TYR A 61 -11.06 0.90 3.51
CA TYR A 61 -10.17 0.53 2.43
C TYR A 61 -9.27 -0.66 2.79
N MET A 62 -8.89 -0.81 4.06
CA MET A 62 -8.08 -1.94 4.51
C MET A 62 -8.91 -3.16 4.93
N ASN A 63 -10.23 -3.11 4.77
CA ASN A 63 -11.12 -4.23 5.03
C ASN A 63 -11.20 -5.15 3.79
N TYR A 64 -10.17 -5.98 3.61
CA TYR A 64 -10.11 -6.97 2.53
C TYR A 64 -9.65 -8.33 3.05
N ARG A 65 -9.87 -9.38 2.24
CA ARG A 65 -9.37 -10.72 2.53
C ARG A 65 -7.96 -10.91 1.97
N VAL A 66 -7.00 -11.21 2.84
CA VAL A 66 -5.63 -11.60 2.45
C VAL A 66 -5.69 -12.86 1.57
N ASN A 67 -4.91 -12.88 0.49
CA ASN A 67 -4.91 -13.96 -0.51
C ASN A 67 -6.31 -14.22 -1.13
N GLY A 68 -7.22 -13.26 -1.04
CA GLY A 68 -8.49 -13.26 -1.78
C GLY A 68 -8.44 -12.29 -2.97
N PRO A 69 -9.52 -12.21 -3.77
CA PRO A 69 -9.64 -11.15 -4.77
C PRO A 69 -9.72 -9.78 -4.09
N CYS A 70 -9.03 -8.79 -4.65
CA CYS A 70 -9.15 -7.42 -4.18
C CYS A 70 -10.56 -6.87 -4.45
N PRO A 71 -11.17 -6.14 -3.50
CA PRO A 71 -12.39 -5.37 -3.77
C PRO A 71 -12.17 -4.36 -4.90
N ASP A 72 -13.22 -4.10 -5.67
CA ASP A 72 -13.21 -3.08 -6.74
C ASP A 72 -13.76 -1.75 -6.18
N ASP A 73 -12.95 -1.08 -5.38
CA ASP A 73 -13.30 0.13 -4.63
C ASP A 73 -12.42 1.33 -5.00
N TRP A 74 -12.22 1.52 -6.31
CA TRP A 74 -11.50 2.66 -6.89
C TRP A 74 -11.96 4.01 -6.34
N SER A 75 -13.29 4.20 -6.19
CA SER A 75 -13.83 5.45 -5.66
C SER A 75 -13.42 5.74 -4.21
N LEU A 76 -13.20 4.70 -3.40
CA LEU A 76 -12.73 4.85 -2.03
C LEU A 76 -11.25 5.23 -2.01
N ALA A 77 -10.44 4.57 -2.85
CA ALA A 77 -9.03 4.92 -3.06
C ALA A 77 -8.86 6.40 -3.47
N GLN A 78 -9.64 6.86 -4.45
CA GLN A 78 -9.59 8.23 -4.92
C GLN A 78 -9.96 9.25 -3.83
N LYS A 79 -10.98 8.96 -3.01
CA LYS A 79 -11.35 9.83 -1.87
C LYS A 79 -10.21 9.94 -0.86
N LEU A 80 -9.53 8.83 -0.56
CA LEU A 80 -8.39 8.82 0.36
C LEU A 80 -7.22 9.67 -0.19
N ILE A 81 -6.89 9.51 -1.47
CA ILE A 81 -5.86 10.32 -2.14
C ILE A 81 -6.20 11.82 -2.05
N LEU A 82 -7.44 12.20 -2.38
CA LEU A 82 -7.91 13.59 -2.29
C LEU A 82 -7.90 14.15 -0.86
N ARG A 83 -7.85 13.29 0.16
CA ARG A 83 -7.75 13.66 1.58
C ARG A 83 -6.31 13.64 2.10
N GLY A 84 -5.31 13.45 1.22
CA GLY A 84 -3.90 13.45 1.59
C GLY A 84 -3.42 12.17 2.27
N CYS A 85 -4.11 11.03 2.05
CA CYS A 85 -3.70 9.71 2.54
C CYS A 85 -2.65 9.03 1.64
N GLU A 86 -1.80 9.79 0.97
CA GLU A 86 -0.72 9.21 0.16
C GLU A 86 0.52 8.93 1.02
N PRO A 87 1.26 7.83 0.75
CA PRO A 87 0.92 6.76 -0.19
C PRO A 87 -0.19 5.84 0.34
N LEU A 88 -1.04 5.34 -0.56
CA LEU A 88 -2.07 4.36 -0.17
C LEU A 88 -1.43 3.02 0.21
N PRO A 89 -1.99 2.32 1.22
CA PRO A 89 -1.48 1.02 1.64
C PRO A 89 -1.61 -0.02 0.52
N ARG A 90 -0.49 -0.70 0.25
CA ARG A 90 -0.47 -1.83 -0.69
C ARG A 90 -1.19 -3.01 -0.05
N ARG A 91 -2.28 -3.46 -0.69
CA ARG A 91 -3.05 -4.61 -0.22
C ARG A 91 -2.39 -5.93 -0.59
N ARG A 92 -2.53 -6.93 0.29
CA ARG A 92 -2.06 -8.32 0.13
C ARG A 92 -3.12 -9.24 -0.49
N CYS A 93 -3.98 -8.69 -1.33
CA CYS A 93 -4.98 -9.41 -2.11
C CYS A 93 -4.53 -9.58 -3.56
N PHE A 94 -5.17 -10.49 -4.29
CA PHE A 94 -4.93 -10.70 -5.71
C PHE A 94 -5.65 -9.65 -6.54
N ALA A 95 -4.88 -8.88 -7.31
CA ALA A 95 -5.43 -7.95 -8.29
C ALA A 95 -6.29 -8.71 -9.31
N LYS A 96 -7.32 -8.04 -9.83
CA LYS A 96 -8.19 -8.61 -10.86
C LYS A 96 -7.36 -8.98 -12.09
N ALA A 97 -7.39 -10.25 -12.46
CA ALA A 97 -6.77 -10.70 -13.69
C ALA A 97 -7.58 -10.15 -14.87
N ILE A 98 -6.98 -9.24 -15.64
CA ILE A 98 -7.55 -8.81 -16.91
C ILE A 98 -7.17 -9.86 -17.95
N PRO A 99 -8.13 -10.47 -18.68
CA PRO A 99 -7.81 -11.39 -19.75
C PRO A 99 -6.96 -10.66 -20.79
N LYS A 100 -5.69 -11.07 -20.91
CA LYS A 100 -4.75 -10.45 -21.83
C LYS A 100 -5.01 -10.99 -23.24
N VAL A 101 -5.88 -10.30 -23.97
CA VAL A 101 -6.16 -10.62 -25.37
C VAL A 101 -4.90 -10.41 -26.22
N GLY A 102 -4.60 -11.36 -27.11
CA GLY A 102 -3.42 -11.30 -27.98
C GLY A 102 -2.10 -11.76 -27.35
N LEU A 103 -2.10 -12.23 -26.10
CA LEU A 103 -0.94 -12.95 -25.56
C LEU A 103 -1.06 -14.45 -25.85
N TYR A 104 0.03 -15.02 -26.35
CA TYR A 104 0.17 -16.46 -26.47
C TYR A 104 0.20 -17.10 -25.07
N SER A 105 -0.39 -18.30 -24.94
CA SER A 105 -0.30 -19.07 -23.70
C SER A 105 1.10 -19.66 -23.52
N PHE A 106 1.52 -19.92 -22.29
CA PHE A 106 2.69 -20.76 -22.05
C PHE A 106 2.44 -22.17 -22.67
N PRO A 107 3.42 -22.79 -23.33
CA PRO A 107 4.81 -22.36 -23.54
C PRO A 107 5.06 -21.54 -24.82
N ILE A 108 4.03 -21.28 -25.62
CA ILE A 108 4.15 -20.54 -26.90
C ILE A 108 4.60 -19.09 -26.67
N SER A 109 4.28 -18.54 -25.50
CA SER A 109 4.78 -17.22 -25.05
C SER A 109 6.29 -17.16 -24.78
N LEU A 110 7.00 -18.29 -24.82
CA LEU A 110 8.44 -18.30 -24.60
C LEU A 110 9.17 -17.73 -25.82
N TRP A 111 10.14 -16.85 -25.55
CA TRP A 111 11.07 -16.38 -26.57
C TRP A 111 11.81 -17.59 -27.14
N LYS A 112 11.71 -17.80 -28.45
CA LYS A 112 12.54 -18.77 -29.16
C LYS A 112 13.86 -18.09 -29.48
N ASN A 113 14.96 -18.82 -29.34
CA ASN A 113 16.26 -18.37 -29.85
C ASN A 113 16.10 -18.14 -31.35
N VAL A 114 16.42 -16.92 -31.82
CA VAL A 114 16.57 -16.63 -33.24
C VAL A 114 17.83 -17.38 -33.68
N SER A 115 17.67 -18.57 -34.24
CA SER A 115 18.80 -19.26 -34.88
C SER A 115 19.28 -18.41 -36.05
N ASP A 116 20.60 -18.28 -36.22
CA ASP A 116 21.32 -17.44 -37.21
C ASP A 116 20.97 -17.68 -38.69
N LYS A 117 19.98 -18.51 -39.01
CA LYS A 117 19.53 -18.80 -40.38
C LYS A 117 18.82 -17.61 -41.08
N VAL A 118 18.73 -16.44 -40.45
CA VAL A 118 18.16 -15.22 -41.05
C VAL A 118 19.23 -14.41 -41.82
N LEU A 119 20.51 -14.78 -41.72
CA LEU A 119 21.59 -14.28 -42.57
C LEU A 119 21.96 -15.34 -43.61
N SER A 120 21.20 -15.44 -44.70
CA SER A 120 21.61 -16.13 -45.93
C SER A 120 21.09 -15.36 -47.13
#